data_AF-A0A5P8AVH2-F1
#
_entry.id   AF-A0A5P8AVH2-F1
#
_cell.length_a   1.000
_cell.length_b   1.000
_cell.length_c   1.000
_cell.angle_alpha   90.00
_cell.angle_beta   90.00
_cell.angle_gamma   90.00
#
_symmetry.space_group_name_H-M   'P 1'
#
loop_
_entity.id
_entity.type
_entity.pdbx_description
1 polymer ?
#
loop_
_entity_poly.entity_id
_entity_poly.type
_entity_poly.pdbx_seq_one_letter_code
_entity_poly.pdbx_strand_id
1 'polypeptide(L)' 'MGLPQSVITRQMVLAELIKAGINQEIAEDLSYRYYKNELTHKDIEYLKENFDIKLEKVEVGLKADIKASHSDLDNKID' A
#
# COMPACT_ATOMS: atom_id res chain seq x y z
N MET A 1 -29.21 16.23 10.75
CA MET A 1 -27.79 16.49 11.06
C MET A 1 -26.97 15.51 10.23
N GLY A 2 -26.02 15.98 9.42
CA GLY A 2 -25.17 15.11 8.60
C GLY A 2 -24.23 14.29 9.47
N LEU A 3 -23.89 13.08 9.03
CA LEU A 3 -22.91 12.22 9.70
C LEU A 3 -21.61 12.99 9.96
N PRO A 4 -20.93 12.77 11.11
CA PRO A 4 -19.66 13.42 11.37
C PRO A 4 -18.67 13.05 10.26
N GLN A 5 -18.22 14.04 9.49
CA GLN A 5 -17.13 13.83 8.54
C GLN A 5 -15.87 13.50 9.33
N SER A 6 -15.29 12.34 9.07
CA SER A 6 -13.98 11.99 9.62
C SER A 6 -12.96 12.97 9.05
N VAL A 7 -12.40 13.81 9.92
CA VAL A 7 -11.30 14.70 9.55
C VAL A 7 -10.05 13.86 9.41
N ILE A 8 -9.53 13.73 8.18
CA ILE A 8 -8.27 13.04 7.94
C ILE A 8 -7.13 13.92 8.47
N THR A 9 -6.47 13.45 9.51
CA THR A 9 -5.32 14.16 10.11
C THR A 9 -4.03 13.81 9.37
N ARG A 10 -3.05 14.72 9.40
CA ARG A 10 -1.69 14.44 8.87
C ARG A 10 -1.10 13.16 9.45
N GLN A 11 -1.31 12.91 10.75
CA GLN A 11 -0.75 11.75 11.43
C GLN A 11 -1.38 10.44 10.94
N MET A 12 -2.67 10.45 10.58
CA MET A 12 -3.30 9.29 9.94
C MET A 12 -2.66 9.00 8.58
N VAL A 13 -2.46 10.03 7.75
CA VAL A 13 -1.83 9.86 6.43
C VAL A 13 -0.40 9.37 6.56
N LEU A 14 0.38 9.95 7.47
CA LEU A 14 1.74 9.51 7.74
C LEU A 14 1.80 8.03 8.15
N ALA A 15 0.92 7.61 9.06
CA ALA A 15 0.86 6.22 9.52
C ALA A 15 0.51 5.27 8.37
N GLU A 16 -0.43 5.63 7.51
CA GLU A 16 -0.81 4.81 6.36
C GLU A 16 0.31 4.73 5.30
N LEU A 17 1.02 5.83 5.04
CA LEU A 17 2.17 5.82 4.13
C LEU A 17 3.33 4.94 4.65
N ILE A 18 3.62 5.00 5.95
CA ILE A 18 4.64 4.15 6.57
C ILE A 18 4.21 2.67 6.52
N LYS A 19 2.95 2.36 6.80
CA LYS A 19 2.41 0.98 6.67
C LYS A 19 2.49 0.47 5.24
N ALA A 20 2.24 1.34 4.27
CA ALA A 20 2.43 1.04 2.85
C ALA A 20 3.92 0.82 2.50
N GLY A 21 4.86 1.03 3.43
CA GLY A 21 6.29 0.83 3.27
C GLY A 21 6.98 1.94 2.48
N ILE A 22 6.43 3.16 2.52
CA ILE A 22 7.11 4.36 2.06
C ILE A 22 8.16 4.76 3.11
N ASN A 23 9.32 5.26 2.65
CA ASN A 23 10.36 5.74 3.55
C ASN A 23 9.81 6.85 4.47
N GLN A 24 10.20 6.83 5.74
CA GLN A 24 9.68 7.77 6.74
C GLN A 24 9.86 9.24 6.35
N GLU A 25 11.03 9.64 5.84
CA GLU A 25 11.28 11.04 5.43
C GLU A 25 10.35 11.46 4.28
N ILE A 26 10.17 10.57 3.31
CA ILE A 26 9.27 10.78 2.17
C ILE A 26 7.81 10.83 2.66
N ALA A 27 7.42 9.93 3.57
CA ALA A 27 6.08 9.89 4.14
C ALA A 27 5.75 11.13 4.97
N GLU A 28 6.73 11.66 5.70
CA GLU A 28 6.58 12.91 6.48
C GLU A 28 6.34 14.12 5.58
N ASP A 29 7.05 14.20 4.45
CA ASP A 29 6.88 15.26 3.45
C ASP A 29 5.54 15.12 2.68
N LEU A 30 5.23 13.92 2.18
CA LEU A 30 3.98 13.65 1.47
C LEU A 30 2.75 13.87 2.35
N SER A 31 2.79 13.47 3.63
CA SER A 31 1.69 13.71 4.57
C SER A 31 1.50 15.19 4.89
N TYR A 32 2.60 15.97 4.93
CA TYR A 32 2.55 17.41 5.10
C TYR A 32 1.91 18.09 3.87
N ARG A 33 2.37 17.75 2.67
CA ARG A 33 1.80 18.25 1.40
C ARG A 33 0.33 17.88 1.24
N TYR A 34 -0.04 16.65 1.58
CA TYR A 34 -1.45 16.23 1.59
C TYR A 34 -2.30 17.13 2.48
N TYR A 35 -1.87 17.39 3.71
CA TYR A 35 -2.62 18.20 4.67
C TYR A 35 -2.75 19.67 4.24
N LYS A 36 -1.79 20.17 3.45
CA LYS A 36 -1.83 21.52 2.86
C LYS A 36 -2.56 21.59 1.51
N ASN A 37 -3.03 20.45 0.97
CA ASN A 37 -3.55 20.33 -0.40
C ASN A 37 -2.52 20.72 -1.46
N GLU A 38 -1.25 20.39 -1.21
CA GLU A 38 -0.08 20.70 -2.05
C GLU A 38 0.53 19.44 -2.70
N LEU A 39 -0.19 18.31 -2.69
CA LEU A 39 0.25 17.13 -3.44
C LEU A 39 0.31 17.44 -4.93
N THR A 40 1.44 17.11 -5.52
CA THR A 40 1.64 17.27 -6.96
C THR A 40 1.21 16.01 -7.71
N HIS A 41 1.00 16.12 -9.02
CA HIS A 41 0.73 14.95 -9.86
C HIS A 41 1.83 13.88 -9.73
N LYS A 42 3.09 14.31 -9.67
CA LYS A 42 4.25 13.42 -9.49
C LYS A 42 4.22 12.66 -8.17
N ASP A 43 3.77 13.33 -7.09
CA ASP A 43 3.63 12.68 -5.79
C ASP A 43 2.56 11.57 -5.84
N ILE A 44 1.46 11.81 -6.56
CA ILE A 44 0.39 10.82 -6.75
C ILE A 44 0.85 9.67 -7.65
N GLU A 45 1.55 9.97 -8.75
CA GLU A 45 2.14 8.94 -9.63
C GLU A 45 3.13 8.07 -8.87
N TYR A 46 4.03 8.66 -8.08
CA TYR A 46 4.96 7.93 -7.24
C TYR A 46 4.26 6.96 -6.28
N LEU A 47 3.20 7.43 -5.60
CA LEU A 47 2.42 6.57 -4.71
C LEU A 47 1.79 5.42 -5.48
N LYS A 48 1.18 5.69 -6.63
CA LYS A 48 0.55 4.68 -7.49
C LYS A 48 1.54 3.62 -7.94
N GLU A 49 2.69 4.02 -8.48
CA GLU A 49 3.73 3.08 -8.94
C GLU A 49 4.21 2.17 -7.80
N ASN A 50 4.43 2.73 -6.60
CA ASN A 50 4.82 1.95 -5.44
C ASN A 50 3.76 0.93 -5.02
N PHE A 51 2.48 1.28 -5.10
CA PHE A 51 1.38 0.36 -4.82
C PHE A 51 1.27 -0.73 -5.88
N ASP A 52 1.34 -0.39 -7.16
CA ASP A 52 1.24 -1.33 -8.27
C ASP A 52 2.37 -2.38 -8.19
N ILE A 53 3.61 -1.96 -7.94
CA ILE A 53 4.76 -2.87 -7.75
C ILE A 53 4.56 -3.81 -6.56
N LYS A 54 4.00 -3.31 -5.45
CA LYS A 54 3.75 -4.14 -4.26
C LYS A 54 2.64 -5.16 -4.51
N LEU A 55 1.57 -4.78 -5.20
CA LEU A 55 0.47 -5.67 -5.55
C LEU A 55 0.94 -6.78 -6.50
N GLU A 56 1.76 -6.45 -7.51
CA GLU A 56 2.33 -7.44 -8.42
C GLU A 56 3.18 -8.48 -7.66
N LYS A 57 4.02 -8.04 -6.72
CA LYS A 57 4.82 -8.96 -5.88
C LYS A 57 3.96 -9.87 -5.03
N VAL A 58 2.88 -9.35 -4.44
CA VAL A 58 1.92 -10.15 -3.67
C VAL A 58 1.23 -11.18 -4.55
N GLU A 59 0.80 -10.80 -5.77
CA GLU A 59 0.18 -11.72 -6.72
C GLU A 59 1.13 -12.86 -7.11
N VAL A 60 2.39 -12.54 -7.40
CA VAL A 60 3.41 -13.54 -7.74
C VAL A 60 3.67 -14.48 -6.56
N GLY A 61 3.79 -13.96 -5.34
CA GLY A 61 3.97 -14.76 -4.13
C GLY A 61 2.81 -15.73 -3.89
N LEU A 62 1.58 -15.23 -3.94
CA LEU A 62 0.38 -16.05 -3.77
C LEU A 62 0.26 -17.13 -4.84
N LYS A 63 0.57 -16.81 -6.10
CA LYS A 63 0.61 -17.80 -7.19
C LYS A 63 1.65 -18.89 -6.93
N ALA A 64 2.81 -18.55 -6.36
CA ALA A 64 3.84 -19.52 -6.02
C ALA A 64 3.39 -20.44 -4.86
N ASP A 65 2.82 -19.86 -3.80
CA ASP A 65 2.33 -20.62 -2.64
C ASP A 65 1.19 -21.59 -3.01
N ILE A 66 0.28 -21.15 -3.89
CA ILE A 66 -0.81 -21.99 -4.40
C ILE A 66 -0.23 -23.16 -5.21
N LYS A 67 0.74 -22.91 -6.10
CA LYS A 67 1.38 -23.97 -6.90
C LYS A 67 2.12 -24.97 -6.02
N ALA A 68 2.87 -24.49 -5.03
CA ALA A 68 3.57 -25.35 -4.08
C ALA A 68 2.58 -26.23 -3.30
N SER A 69 1.51 -25.64 -2.77
CA SER A 69 0.46 -26.36 -2.06
C SER A 69 -0.23 -27.42 -2.93
N HIS A 70 -0.45 -27.12 -4.22
CA HIS A 70 -1.03 -28.08 -5.16
C HIS A 70 -0.10 -29.28 -5.38
N SER A 71 1.19 -29.03 -5.63
CA SER A 71 2.18 -30.09 -5.79
C SER A 71 2.33 -30.95 -4.53
N ASP A 72 2.30 -30.35 -3.34
CA ASP A 72 2.38 -31.07 -2.07
C ASP A 72 1.15 -31.96 -1.83
N LEU A 73 -0.03 -31.55 -2.30
CA LEU A 73 -1.25 -32.34 -2.23
C LEU A 73 -1.22 -33.51 -3.23
N ASP A 74 -0.80 -33.25 -4.47
CA ASP A 74 -0.69 -34.29 -5.49
C ASP A 74 0.28 -35.40 -5.04
N ASN A 75 1.44 -35.02 -4.50
CA ASN A 75 2.46 -35.96 -3.98
C ASN A 75 2.00 -36.79 -2.77
N LYS A 76 0.90 -36.42 -2.09
CA LYS A 76 0.34 -37.16 -0.95
C LYS A 76 -0.80 -38.09 -1.32
N ILE A 77 -1.31 -37.99 -2.55
CA ILE A 77 -2.41 -38.81 -3.07
C ILE A 77 -1.87 -40.05 -3.82
N ASP A 78 -0.63 -40.00 -4.31
CA ASP A 78 0.17 -41.16 -4.75
C ASP A 78 0.72 -41.98 -3.58
#